data_AF-A0A842Q1L6-F1
#
_entry.id   AF-A0A842Q1L6-F1
#
_cell.length_a   1.000
_cell.length_b   1.000
_cell.length_c   1.000
_cell.angle_alpha   90.00
_cell.angle_beta   90.00
_cell.angle_gamma   90.00
#
_symmetry.space_group_name_H-M   'P 1'
#
loop_
_entity.id
_entity.type
_entity.pdbx_description
1 polymer ?
#
loop_
_entity_poly.entity_id
_entity_poly.type
_entity_poly.pdbx_seq_one_letter_code
_entity_poly.pdbx_strand_id
1 'polypeptide(L)' 'MASSSRTQPSIFEDFCQLILGLDESIRFAGIATLTGAVLATKYRTNLVPLLTEEETSSSIKHSVWRMESRRA' A
#
# COMPACT_ATOMS: atom_id res chain seq x y z
N MET A 1 -15.01 -27.91 4.20
CA MET A 1 -14.39 -27.21 5.34
C MET A 1 -13.67 -25.99 4.78
N ALA A 2 -14.27 -24.80 4.89
CA ALA A 2 -13.64 -23.57 4.41
C ALA A 2 -12.63 -23.13 5.47
N SER A 3 -11.34 -23.32 5.19
CA SER A 3 -10.25 -22.79 6.01
C SER A 3 -10.30 -21.26 5.95
N SER A 4 -11.06 -20.66 6.86
CA SER A 4 -11.00 -19.22 7.12
C SER A 4 -9.65 -18.91 7.77
N SER A 5 -8.60 -18.78 6.95
CA SER A 5 -7.36 -18.15 7.37
C SER A 5 -7.70 -16.72 7.76
N ARG A 6 -7.93 -16.48 9.05
CA ARG A 6 -7.89 -15.13 9.61
C ARG A 6 -6.45 -14.66 9.43
N THR A 7 -6.17 -14.03 8.30
CA THR A 7 -4.92 -13.29 8.11
C THR A 7 -4.95 -12.21 9.19
N GLN A 8 -4.18 -12.40 10.26
CA GLN A 8 -4.01 -11.33 11.23
C GLN A 8 -3.50 -10.10 10.47
N PRO A 9 -4.06 -8.90 10.72
CA PRO A 9 -3.55 -7.71 10.09
C PRO A 9 -2.06 -7.63 10.41
N SER A 10 -1.24 -7.55 9.38
CA SER A 10 0.20 -7.34 9.58
C SER A 10 0.39 -5.98 10.27
N ILE A 11 1.47 -5.82 11.03
CA ILE A 11 1.81 -4.54 11.68
C ILE A 11 1.84 -3.38 10.66
N PHE A 12 2.12 -3.69 9.39
CA PHE A 12 2.11 -2.74 8.29
C PHE A 12 0.69 -2.34 7.85
N GLU A 13 -0.30 -3.23 7.91
CA GLU A 13 -1.69 -2.88 7.64
C GLU A 13 -2.25 -1.92 8.70
N ASP A 14 -1.98 -2.19 9.98
CA ASP A 14 -2.41 -1.32 11.09
C ASP A 14 -1.75 0.05 10.99
N PHE A 15 -0.48 0.10 10.59
CA PHE A 15 0.22 1.34 10.36
C PHE A 15 -0.36 2.14 9.18
N CYS A 16 -0.67 1.48 8.06
CA CYS A 16 -1.37 2.12 6.94
C CYS A 16 -2.73 2.67 7.38
N GLN A 17 -3.47 1.94 8.22
CA GLN A 17 -4.75 2.40 8.77
C GLN A 17 -4.57 3.62 9.68
N LEU A 18 -3.52 3.66 10.50
CA LEU A 18 -3.20 4.80 11.34
C LEU A 18 -2.87 6.05 10.49
N ILE A 19 -2.08 5.90 9.42
CA ILE A 19 -1.79 7.00 8.49
C ILE A 19 -3.08 7.58 7.89
N LEU A 20 -4.00 6.71 7.44
CA LEU A 20 -5.28 7.15 6.90
C LEU A 20 -6.17 7.86 7.94
N GLY A 21 -5.94 7.61 9.23
CA GLY A 21 -6.62 8.29 10.32
C GLY A 21 -6.02 9.64 10.73
N LEU A 22 -4.80 9.97 10.29
CA LEU A 22 -4.13 11.22 10.65
C LEU A 22 -4.76 12.43 9.95
N ASP A 23 -5.15 12.27 8.69
CA ASP A 23 -5.64 13.36 7.87
C ASP A 23 -6.66 12.87 6.84
N GLU A 24 -7.77 13.60 6.71
CA GLU A 24 -8.86 13.24 5.81
C GLU A 24 -8.54 13.39 4.32
N SER A 25 -7.51 14.15 3.97
CA SER A 25 -7.05 14.29 2.59
C SER A 25 -6.26 13.07 2.11
N ILE A 26 -5.77 12.21 3.01
CA ILE A 26 -5.02 11.01 2.65
C ILE A 26 -6.00 9.94 2.13
N ARG A 27 -5.89 9.62 0.84
CA ARG A 27 -6.78 8.67 0.14
C ARG A 27 -6.25 7.25 0.10
N PHE A 28 -4.93 7.09 0.21
CA PHE A 28 -4.20 5.83 0.07
C PHE A 28 -2.94 5.86 0.92
N ALA A 29 -2.64 4.76 1.59
CA ALA A 29 -1.38 4.53 2.28
C ALA A 29 -0.86 3.14 1.91
N GLY A 30 0.44 3.02 1.71
CA GLY A 30 1.08 1.76 1.38
C GLY A 30 2.53 1.71 1.84
N ILE A 31 2.97 0.52 2.22
CA ILE A 31 4.35 0.21 2.56
C ILE A 31 4.89 -0.75 1.50
N ALA A 32 6.05 -0.40 0.97
CA ALA A 32 6.78 -1.24 0.03
C ALA A 32 8.25 -1.32 0.40
N THR A 33 8.89 -2.39 -0.03
CA THR A 33 10.33 -2.61 0.06
C THR A 33 11.10 -1.74 -0.95
N LEU A 34 12.41 -1.63 -0.77
CA LEU A 34 13.31 -0.94 -1.72
C LEU A 34 13.41 -1.63 -3.09
N THR A 35 12.88 -2.85 -3.25
CA THR A 35 12.74 -3.51 -4.56
C THR A 35 11.38 -3.28 -5.20
N GLY A 36 10.48 -2.56 -4.52
CA GLY A 36 9.12 -2.27 -4.97
C GLY A 36 8.11 -3.38 -4.70
N ALA A 37 8.44 -4.39 -3.88
CA ALA A 37 7.47 -5.37 -3.40
C ALA A 37 6.58 -4.73 -2.31
N VAL A 38 5.27 -4.83 -2.49
CA VAL A 38 4.26 -4.25 -1.59
C VAL A 38 4.07 -5.15 -0.36
N LEU A 39 4.18 -4.59 0.84
CA LEU A 39 4.00 -5.31 2.11
C LEU A 39 2.61 -5.11 2.70
N ALA A 40 2.05 -3.91 2.55
CA ALA A 40 0.68 -3.60 2.94
C ALA A 40 0.17 -2.38 2.18
N THR A 41 -1.11 -2.36 1.87
CA THR A 41 -1.81 -1.20 1.29
C THR A 41 -3.18 -1.06 1.94
N LYS A 42 -3.63 0.18 2.10
CA LYS A 42 -5.01 0.49 2.47
C LYS A 42 -5.49 1.68 1.65
N TYR A 43 -6.72 1.54 1.17
CA TYR A 43 -7.51 2.65 0.67
C TYR A 43 -8.51 3.04 1.74
N ARG A 44 -8.94 4.30 1.72
CA ARG A 44 -10.00 4.76 2.60
C ARG A 44 -11.32 4.05 2.28
N THR A 45 -12.14 3.78 3.29
CA THR A 45 -13.34 2.93 3.23
C THR A 45 -14.47 3.39 2.30
N ASN A 46 -14.40 4.61 1.75
CA ASN A 46 -15.37 5.13 0.77
C ASN A 46 -14.69 5.60 -0.53
N LEU A 47 -13.48 5.11 -0.80
CA LEU A 47 -12.74 5.43 -2.00
C LEU A 47 -12.93 4.33 -3.04
N VAL A 48 -13.25 4.71 -4.27
CA VAL A 48 -13.07 3.82 -5.42
C VAL A 48 -11.64 4.01 -5.92
N PRO A 49 -10.76 2.99 -5.84
CA PRO A 49 -9.43 3.06 -6.43
C PRO A 49 -9.54 3.27 -7.94
N LEU A 50 -8.72 4.18 -8.47
CA LEU A 50 -8.60 4.37 -9.92
C LEU A 50 -7.73 3.31 -10.59
N LEU A 51 -6.81 2.74 -9.82
CA LEU A 51 -5.86 1.73 -10.27
C LEU A 51 -6.27 0.37 -9.72
N THR A 52 -6.07 -0.69 -10.51
CA THR A 52 -6.14 -2.06 -10.00
C THR A 52 -4.97 -2.33 -9.04
N GLU A 53 -5.00 -3.48 -8.35
CA GLU A 53 -3.92 -3.89 -7.45
C GLU A 53 -2.59 -4.07 -8.20
N GLU A 54 -2.65 -4.60 -9.42
CA GLU A 54 -1.50 -4.80 -10.30
C GLU A 54 -0.92 -3.48 -10.78
N GLU A 55 -1.79 -2.55 -11.21
CA GLU A 55 -1.39 -1.20 -11.63
C GLU A 55 -0.78 -0.41 -10.47
N THR A 56 -1.35 -0.56 -9.27
CA THR A 56 -0.83 0.05 -8.04
C THR A 56 0.56 -0.48 -7.74
N SER A 57 0.75 -1.80 -7.81
CA SER A 57 2.05 -2.45 -7.62
C SER A 57 3.07 -1.97 -8.65
N SER A 58 2.68 -1.81 -9.91
CA SER A 58 3.53 -1.26 -10.97
C SER A 58 3.91 0.21 -10.70
N SER A 59 2.94 1.04 -10.31
CA SER A 59 3.17 2.44 -9.95
C SER A 59 4.14 2.60 -8.78
N ILE A 60 4.02 1.75 -7.75
CA ILE A 60 4.94 1.70 -6.61
C ILE A 60 6.34 1.34 -7.09
N LYS A 61 6.50 0.28 -7.89
CA LYS A 61 7.80 -0.10 -8.47
C LYS A 61 8.42 1.08 -9.21
N HIS A 62 7.69 1.70 -10.15
CA HIS A 62 8.18 2.86 -10.89
C HIS A 62 8.59 4.02 -9.96
N SER A 63 7.88 4.23 -8.86
CA SER A 63 8.21 5.26 -7.87
C SER A 63 9.54 5.00 -7.17
N VAL A 64 9.79 3.74 -6.79
CA VAL A 64 11.08 3.29 -6.23
C VAL A 64 12.20 3.46 -7.25
N TRP A 65 12.00 3.01 -8.50
CA TRP A 65 12.96 3.19 -9.58
C TRP A 65 13.33 4.66 -9.79
N ARG A 66 12.34 5.57 -9.85
CA ARG A 66 12.59 7.01 -9.99
C ARG A 66 13.40 7.57 -8.82
N MET A 67 13.19 7.06 -7.61
CA MET A 67 13.95 7.48 -6.42
C MET A 67 15.41 7.02 -6.52
N GLU A 68 15.63 5.75 -6.86
CA GLU A 68 16.97 5.17 -7.02
C GLU A 68 17.75 5.85 -8.14
N SER A 69 17.11 6.16 -9.28
CA SER A 69 17.77 6.91 -10.37
C SER A 69 18.22 8.32 -9.98
N ARG A 70 17.71 8.91 -8.89
CA ARG A 70 18.18 10.20 -8.36
C ARG A 70 19.35 10.07 -7.37
N ARG A 71 19.65 8.85 -6.92
CA ARG A 71 20.74 8.56 -5.99
C ARG A 71 22.06 8.24 -6.71
N ALA A 72 21.98 7.81 -7.97
CA ALA A 72 23.12 7.56 -8.85
C ALA A 72 23.56 8.85 -9.56
#